data_AF-A0A965H1D2-F1
#
_entry.id   AF-A0A965H1D2-F1
#
_cell.length_a   1.000
_cell.length_b   1.000
_cell.length_c   1.000
_cell.angle_alpha   90.00
_cell.angle_beta   90.00
_cell.angle_gamma   90.00
#
_symmetry.space_group_name_H-M   'P 1'
#
loop_
_entity.id
_entity.type
_entity.pdbx_description
1 polymer ?
#
loop_
_entity_poly.entity_id
_entity_poly.type
_entity_poly.pdbx_seq_one_letter_code
_entity_poly.pdbx_strand_id
1 'polypeptide(L)'
;MTSFLTVAGPSALTGFRHQRAFDALKRIEPRLTSLESRFVHFLSLERSADAASRERLISLLGCQAPAGFAEGGASLFVIPRLGTVSPWSSKATDIVHNCGMSWVKRVERGIEYRVRLRGRLLGGRFGTGERPDADVLEQMAAALHDRMTESALLESPAPERVFAAMPGRPMQRIPLISEGRLALVNANRELGLALSDDEIDYLASAFQQAGRDPSDVELMMFAQANSEHCRHKIFNASWTVDGAPAPGSLFDMIRSTHQANPRGTIVAYSDNSAVLEGSEANRFFATPEPASQLPRYRSHAGLVHSLLKVETHNHPTAISPFPGASTGAGGEIRDEGATGRGARPRFGLTGFTVSDLMIPKARRHRES
;
A
#
# COMPACT_ATOMS: atom_id res chain seq x y z
N MET A 1 29.65 -8.92 -9.18
CA MET A 1 29.23 -8.66 -7.78
C MET A 1 28.27 -7.49 -7.78
N THR A 2 27.20 -7.53 -6.98
CA THR A 2 26.29 -6.39 -6.84
C THR A 2 27.08 -5.20 -6.27
N SER A 3 26.93 -4.03 -6.89
CA SER A 3 27.53 -2.77 -6.45
C SER A 3 26.42 -1.84 -5.95
N PHE A 4 26.76 -0.95 -5.01
CA PHE A 4 25.80 -0.02 -4.43
C PHE A 4 26.28 1.42 -4.59
N LEU A 5 25.32 2.32 -4.78
CA LEU A 5 25.57 3.75 -4.86
C LEU A 5 24.57 4.49 -3.99
N THR A 6 25.06 5.43 -3.19
CA THR A 6 24.23 6.39 -2.45
C THR A 6 24.47 7.78 -2.99
N VAL A 7 23.38 8.50 -3.29
CA VAL A 7 23.45 9.84 -3.88
C VAL A 7 22.56 10.81 -3.10
N ALA A 8 23.13 11.93 -2.69
CA ALA A 8 22.36 13.02 -2.09
C ALA A 8 21.47 13.70 -3.15
N GLY A 9 20.20 13.88 -2.80
CA GLY A 9 19.21 14.59 -3.59
C GLY A 9 18.93 16.00 -3.08
N PRO A 10 17.93 16.69 -3.66
CA PRO A 10 17.55 18.05 -3.29
C PRO A 10 16.84 18.11 -1.94
N SER A 11 16.52 19.33 -1.49
CA SER A 11 15.73 19.55 -0.27
C SER A 11 14.44 18.74 -0.31
N ALA A 12 14.15 18.02 0.78
CA ALA A 12 12.99 17.14 0.85
C ALA A 12 11.70 17.85 1.26
N LEU A 13 11.81 18.97 1.98
CA LEU A 13 10.66 19.72 2.50
C LEU A 13 10.56 21.11 1.85
N THR A 14 9.32 21.50 1.52
CA THR A 14 8.96 22.88 1.21
C THR A 14 8.98 23.74 2.48
N GLY A 15 9.06 25.07 2.36
CA GLY A 15 9.17 25.98 3.52
C GLY A 15 8.11 25.76 4.61
N PHE A 16 6.84 25.61 4.23
CA PHE A 16 5.77 25.37 5.21
C PHE A 16 5.85 23.97 5.87
N ARG A 17 6.27 22.94 5.12
CA ARG A 17 6.43 21.58 5.67
C ARG A 17 7.63 21.51 6.61
N HIS A 18 8.70 22.20 6.23
CA HIS A 18 9.89 22.40 7.05
C HIS A 18 9.53 23.06 8.38
N GLN A 19 8.83 24.20 8.36
CA GLN A 19 8.43 24.89 9.58
C GLN A 19 7.56 24.00 10.48
N ARG A 20 6.59 23.28 9.90
CA ARG A 20 5.72 22.36 10.66
C ARG A 20 6.52 21.24 11.32
N ALA A 21 7.47 20.65 10.60
CA ALA A 21 8.36 19.62 11.16
C ALA A 21 9.26 20.21 12.24
N PHE A 22 9.86 21.38 12.00
CA PHE A 22 10.69 22.08 12.97
C PHE A 22 9.91 22.36 14.26
N ASP A 23 8.69 22.89 14.18
CA ASP A 23 7.85 23.17 15.35
C ASP A 23 7.43 21.90 16.10
N ALA A 24 7.24 20.78 15.40
CA ALA A 24 7.01 19.48 16.03
C ALA A 24 8.25 19.01 16.82
N LEU A 25 9.43 19.07 16.21
CA LEU A 25 10.68 18.68 16.86
C LEU A 25 11.08 19.63 18.00
N LYS A 26 10.80 20.94 17.86
CA LYS A 26 11.07 21.96 18.87
C LYS A 26 10.25 21.76 20.16
N ARG A 27 9.06 21.15 20.04
CA ARG A 27 8.25 20.74 21.21
C ARG A 27 8.85 19.55 21.96
N ILE A 28 9.63 18.71 21.27
CA ILE A 28 10.34 17.57 21.87
C ILE A 28 11.65 18.06 22.51
N GLU A 29 12.42 18.90 21.82
CA GLU A 29 13.68 19.47 22.32
C GLU A 29 13.74 20.99 22.06
N PRO A 30 13.47 21.81 23.09
CA PRO A 30 13.47 23.27 22.99
C PRO A 30 14.81 23.88 22.57
N ARG A 31 15.94 23.15 22.68
CA ARG A 31 17.25 23.63 22.23
C ARG A 31 17.49 23.49 20.72
N LEU A 32 16.56 22.90 19.96
CA LEU A 32 16.69 22.75 18.51
C LEU A 32 16.88 24.10 17.80
N THR A 33 18.00 24.29 17.12
CA THR A 33 18.31 25.54 16.39
C THR A 33 18.10 25.41 14.90
N SER A 34 18.26 24.23 14.33
CA SER A 34 18.07 24.00 12.90
C SER A 34 17.55 22.59 12.62
N LEU A 35 16.66 22.50 11.63
CA LEU A 35 16.31 21.28 10.93
C LEU A 35 16.71 21.46 9.47
N GLU A 36 17.45 20.53 8.90
CA GLU A 36 17.70 20.44 7.46
C GLU A 36 17.14 19.12 6.97
N SER A 37 16.75 19.05 5.70
CA SER A 37 16.20 17.84 5.11
C SER A 37 16.61 17.72 3.65
N ARG A 38 17.10 16.55 3.23
CA ARG A 38 17.37 16.26 1.82
C ARG A 38 16.91 14.86 1.45
N PHE A 39 16.55 14.66 0.19
CA PHE A 39 16.38 13.31 -0.32
C PHE A 39 17.73 12.58 -0.34
N VAL A 40 17.71 11.27 -0.15
CA VAL A 40 18.85 10.39 -0.36
C VAL A 40 18.37 9.24 -1.23
N HIS A 41 19.11 8.94 -2.28
CA HIS A 41 18.81 7.88 -3.23
C HIS A 41 19.79 6.74 -3.03
N PHE A 42 19.25 5.53 -2.89
CA PHE A 42 20.00 4.29 -2.82
C PHE A 42 19.83 3.57 -4.15
N LEU A 43 20.90 3.02 -4.68
CA LEU A 43 20.88 2.25 -5.93
C LEU A 43 21.58 0.92 -5.73
N SER A 44 20.92 -0.15 -6.15
CA SER A 44 21.52 -1.47 -6.32
C SER A 44 21.83 -1.69 -7.80
N LEU A 45 23.07 -2.07 -8.10
CA LEU A 45 23.60 -2.14 -9.45
C LEU A 45 24.16 -3.55 -9.73
N GLU A 46 24.03 -4.04 -10.97
CA GLU A 46 24.68 -5.29 -11.41
C GLU A 46 26.19 -5.18 -11.49
N ARG A 47 26.68 -3.97 -11.77
CA ARG A 47 28.09 -3.60 -11.91
C ARG A 47 28.30 -2.19 -11.41
N SER A 48 29.55 -1.84 -11.12
CA SER A 48 29.90 -0.45 -10.81
C SER A 48 29.64 0.45 -12.02
N ALA A 49 29.10 1.64 -11.77
CA ALA A 49 28.90 2.66 -12.79
C ALA A 49 30.22 3.38 -13.09
N ASP A 50 30.56 3.58 -14.36
CA ASP A 50 31.62 4.51 -14.75
C ASP A 50 31.18 5.97 -14.52
N ALA A 51 32.11 6.92 -14.69
CA ALA A 51 31.85 8.34 -14.41
C ALA A 51 30.68 8.90 -15.23
N ALA A 52 30.63 8.60 -16.54
CA ALA A 52 29.58 9.09 -17.43
C ALA A 52 28.21 8.50 -17.09
N SER A 53 28.14 7.20 -16.81
CA SER A 53 26.92 6.52 -16.39
C SER A 53 26.43 7.04 -15.04
N ARG A 54 27.36 7.29 -14.11
CA ARG A 54 27.04 7.88 -12.80
C ARG A 54 26.48 9.29 -12.96
N GLU A 55 27.11 10.14 -13.76
CA GLU A 55 26.62 11.50 -14.03
C GLU A 55 25.23 11.48 -14.67
N ARG A 56 25.01 10.59 -15.65
CA ARG A 56 23.70 10.41 -16.29
C ARG A 56 22.63 9.95 -15.30
N LEU A 57 22.95 9.01 -14.40
CA LEU A 57 22.04 8.58 -13.34
C LEU A 57 21.69 9.71 -12.37
N ILE A 58 22.71 10.46 -11.92
CA ILE A 58 22.53 11.60 -11.01
C ILE A 58 21.63 12.66 -11.66
N SER A 59 21.88 12.97 -12.93
CA SER A 59 21.08 13.92 -13.72
C SER A 59 19.64 13.43 -13.90
N LEU A 60 19.44 12.16 -14.27
CA LEU A 60 18.11 11.57 -14.45
C LEU A 60 17.28 11.58 -13.16
N LEU A 61 17.91 11.32 -12.02
CA LEU A 61 17.26 11.33 -10.71
C LEU A 61 17.08 12.75 -10.14
N GLY A 62 17.58 13.78 -10.82
CA GLY A 62 17.56 15.16 -10.33
C GLY A 62 18.33 15.31 -9.01
N CYS A 63 19.38 14.50 -8.82
CA CYS A 63 20.15 14.45 -7.60
C CYS A 63 21.11 15.63 -7.50
N GLN A 64 20.66 16.73 -6.90
CA GLN A 64 21.50 17.86 -6.57
C GLN A 64 21.38 18.15 -5.07
N ALA A 65 22.48 17.98 -4.33
CA ALA A 65 22.49 18.32 -2.92
C ALA A 65 22.16 19.80 -2.70
N PRO A 66 21.29 20.15 -1.72
CA PRO A 66 20.96 21.54 -1.47
C PRO A 66 22.18 22.30 -0.96
N ALA A 67 22.35 23.53 -1.44
CA ALA A 67 23.38 24.43 -0.95
C ALA A 67 23.19 24.65 0.57
N GLY A 68 24.27 24.54 1.36
CA GLY A 68 24.22 24.79 2.80
C GLY A 68 23.77 23.62 3.67
N PHE A 69 23.65 22.38 3.14
CA PHE A 69 23.51 21.18 3.98
C PHE A 69 24.84 20.87 4.69
N ALA A 70 25.14 21.65 5.74
CA ALA A 70 26.46 21.71 6.36
C ALA A 70 26.75 20.47 7.21
N GLU A 71 28.03 20.10 7.31
CA GLU A 71 28.49 19.05 8.21
C GLU A 71 28.18 19.37 9.68
N GLY A 72 28.07 18.32 10.51
CA GLY A 72 27.75 18.45 11.94
C GLY A 72 26.24 18.45 12.25
N GLY A 73 25.91 18.10 13.50
CA GLY A 73 24.55 17.76 13.93
C GLY A 73 24.34 16.24 14.03
N ALA A 74 23.11 15.85 14.38
CA ALA A 74 22.66 14.45 14.35
C ALA A 74 21.80 14.21 13.10
N SER A 75 22.04 13.09 12.42
CA SER A 75 21.26 12.68 11.25
C SER A 75 20.19 11.66 11.64
N LEU A 76 19.07 11.73 10.96
CA LEU A 76 17.94 10.81 11.03
C LEU A 76 17.56 10.45 9.60
N PHE A 77 17.41 9.16 9.30
CA PHE A 77 17.03 8.68 7.97
C PHE A 77 15.64 8.09 8.04
N VAL A 78 14.72 8.63 7.24
CA VAL A 78 13.39 8.06 7.03
C VAL A 78 13.37 7.42 5.65
N ILE A 79 13.17 6.11 5.61
CA ILE A 79 13.14 5.31 4.38
C ILE A 79 11.86 4.46 4.36
N PRO A 80 11.43 3.94 3.20
CA PRO A 80 10.39 2.91 3.16
C PRO A 80 10.74 1.77 4.10
N ARG A 81 9.72 1.18 4.74
CA ARG A 81 9.92 0.14 5.74
C ARG A 81 10.85 -0.95 5.22
N LEU A 82 11.89 -1.30 5.97
CA LEU A 82 12.84 -2.33 5.56
C LEU A 82 12.08 -3.63 5.23
N GLY A 83 12.43 -4.23 4.09
CA GLY A 83 11.71 -5.39 3.53
C GLY A 83 10.55 -5.04 2.59
N THR A 84 10.25 -3.75 2.38
CA THR A 84 9.25 -3.29 1.40
C THR A 84 9.90 -2.65 0.16
N VAL A 85 9.08 -2.44 -0.88
CA VAL A 85 9.48 -1.70 -2.08
C VAL A 85 8.48 -0.57 -2.27
N SER A 86 8.96 0.68 -2.33
CA SER A 86 8.04 1.81 -2.50
C SER A 86 7.48 1.87 -3.92
N PRO A 87 6.25 2.40 -4.13
CA PRO A 87 5.75 2.67 -5.49
C PRO A 87 6.64 3.64 -6.27
N TRP A 88 7.37 4.50 -5.57
CA TRP A 88 8.38 5.37 -6.18
C TRP A 88 9.55 4.55 -6.73
N SER A 89 10.03 3.55 -5.98
CA SER A 89 11.12 2.65 -6.39
C SER A 89 10.80 1.93 -7.70
N SER A 90 9.59 1.37 -7.83
CA SER A 90 9.15 0.71 -9.07
C SER A 90 9.21 1.66 -10.26
N LYS A 91 8.56 2.83 -10.16
CA LYS A 91 8.51 3.81 -11.26
C LYS A 91 9.88 4.39 -11.60
N ALA A 92 10.70 4.70 -10.59
CA ALA A 92 12.04 5.22 -10.79
C ALA A 92 12.94 4.19 -11.49
N THR A 93 12.84 2.92 -11.08
CA THR A 93 13.57 1.82 -11.72
C THR A 93 13.13 1.65 -13.18
N ASP A 94 11.83 1.67 -13.46
CA ASP A 94 11.30 1.62 -14.84
C ASP A 94 11.80 2.77 -15.71
N ILE A 95 11.82 3.99 -15.18
CA ILE A 95 12.35 5.17 -15.89
C ILE A 95 13.83 4.97 -16.23
N VAL A 96 14.62 4.50 -15.26
CA VAL A 96 16.05 4.21 -15.46
C VAL A 96 16.26 3.14 -16.53
N HIS A 97 15.45 2.08 -16.53
CA HIS A 97 15.47 1.04 -17.56
C HIS A 97 15.10 1.57 -18.94
N ASN A 98 14.05 2.39 -19.04
CA ASN A 98 13.63 3.03 -20.28
C ASN A 98 14.65 4.03 -20.83
N CYS A 99 15.54 4.55 -19.97
CA CYS A 99 16.72 5.31 -20.38
C CYS A 99 17.92 4.42 -20.80
N GLY A 100 17.73 3.11 -20.97
CA GLY A 100 18.77 2.19 -21.42
C GLY A 100 19.78 1.79 -20.34
N MET A 101 19.43 1.92 -19.06
CA MET A 101 20.28 1.57 -17.91
C MET A 101 19.72 0.34 -17.15
N SER A 102 19.44 -0.74 -17.89
CA SER A 102 18.90 -2.00 -17.34
C SER A 102 19.79 -2.67 -16.28
N TRP A 103 21.08 -2.34 -16.25
CA TRP A 103 22.05 -2.81 -15.25
C TRP A 103 21.82 -2.21 -13.85
N VAL A 104 20.91 -1.24 -13.70
CA VAL A 104 20.42 -0.77 -12.40
C VAL A 104 19.32 -1.71 -11.93
N LYS A 105 19.57 -2.49 -10.88
CA LYS A 105 18.60 -3.48 -10.37
C LYS A 105 17.39 -2.81 -9.72
N ARG A 106 17.64 -1.79 -8.89
CA ARG A 106 16.62 -1.09 -8.14
C ARG A 106 17.12 0.27 -7.66
N VAL A 107 16.24 1.27 -7.71
CA VAL A 107 16.45 2.59 -7.10
C VAL A 107 15.47 2.74 -5.95
N GLU A 108 15.91 3.22 -4.79
CA GLU A 108 15.04 3.55 -3.66
C GLU A 108 15.36 4.97 -3.14
N ARG A 109 14.38 5.62 -2.52
CA ARG A 109 14.54 6.99 -2.00
C ARG A 109 14.12 7.09 -0.54
N GLY A 110 14.93 7.78 0.24
CA GLY A 110 14.65 8.20 1.60
C GLY A 110 14.82 9.70 1.79
N ILE A 111 14.66 10.13 3.04
CA ILE A 111 14.93 11.48 3.50
C ILE A 111 15.97 11.41 4.61
N GLU A 112 17.06 12.17 4.48
CA GLU A 112 17.95 12.49 5.59
C GLU A 112 17.48 13.80 6.20
N TYR A 113 17.11 13.77 7.47
CA TYR A 113 16.94 14.93 8.32
C TYR A 113 18.22 15.15 9.13
N ARG A 114 18.61 16.40 9.30
CA ARG A 114 19.75 16.79 10.13
C ARG A 114 19.31 17.83 11.14
N VAL A 115 19.50 17.52 12.41
CA VAL A 115 19.12 18.38 13.54
C VAL A 115 20.35 18.91 14.24
N ARG A 116 20.29 20.17 14.68
CA ARG A 116 21.33 20.79 15.53
C ARG A 116 20.72 21.44 16.74
N LEU A 117 21.42 21.33 17.87
CA LEU A 117 21.03 21.93 19.12
C LEU A 117 21.94 23.11 19.45
N ARG A 118 21.38 24.09 20.16
CA ARG A 118 22.16 25.03 20.96
C ARG A 118 22.83 24.25 22.09
N GLY A 119 24.14 24.39 22.25
CA GLY A 119 24.86 23.76 23.35
C GLY A 119 24.47 24.35 24.69
N ARG A 120 24.74 23.61 25.78
CA ARG A 120 24.50 24.03 27.15
C ARG A 120 25.41 25.20 27.52
N LEU A 121 24.96 25.99 28.50
CA LEU A 121 25.75 27.08 29.05
C LEU A 121 26.86 26.48 29.93
N LEU A 122 28.12 26.58 29.47
CA LEU A 122 29.31 26.23 30.26
C LEU A 122 30.21 27.46 30.31
N GLY A 123 30.45 27.99 31.52
CA GLY A 123 31.34 29.14 31.71
C GLY A 123 30.89 30.45 31.05
N GLY A 124 29.58 30.70 30.93
CA GLY A 124 29.04 31.97 30.39
C GLY A 124 28.95 32.05 28.86
N ARG A 125 29.27 30.97 28.12
CA ARG A 125 29.03 30.84 26.68
C ARG A 125 28.21 29.59 26.38
N PHE A 126 27.27 29.69 25.44
CA PHE A 126 26.58 28.52 24.90
C PHE A 126 27.54 27.78 23.96
N GLY A 127 27.74 26.48 24.17
CA GLY A 127 28.40 25.64 23.16
C GLY A 127 27.59 25.61 21.85
N THR A 128 28.21 25.21 20.74
CA THR A 128 27.52 24.93 19.47
C THR A 128 27.70 23.46 19.12
N GLY A 129 26.67 22.82 18.57
CA GLY A 129 26.80 21.46 18.01
C GLY A 129 26.63 20.30 18.99
N GLU A 130 25.93 20.49 20.11
CA GLU A 130 25.49 19.35 20.92
C GLU A 130 24.55 18.44 20.12
N ARG A 131 24.76 17.12 20.28
CA ARG A 131 23.87 16.10 19.72
C ARG A 131 22.72 15.83 20.70
N PRO A 132 21.50 15.58 20.21
CA PRO A 132 20.43 15.07 21.06
C PRO A 132 20.84 13.74 21.69
N ASP A 133 20.37 13.50 22.91
CA ASP A 133 20.48 12.19 23.56
C ASP A 133 19.70 11.15 22.74
N ALA A 134 20.07 9.86 22.86
CA ALA A 134 19.48 8.78 22.04
C ALA A 134 17.94 8.74 22.14
N ASP A 135 17.39 8.80 23.34
CA ASP A 135 15.94 8.78 23.59
C ASP A 135 15.23 9.99 22.94
N VAL A 136 15.87 11.16 22.95
CA VAL A 136 15.34 12.37 22.31
C VAL A 136 15.36 12.20 20.81
N LEU A 137 16.44 11.63 20.26
CA LEU A 137 16.59 11.38 18.84
C LEU A 137 15.55 10.36 18.33
N GLU A 138 15.22 9.33 19.12
CA GLU A 138 14.14 8.38 18.82
C GLU A 138 12.75 9.04 18.82
N GLN A 139 12.47 9.93 19.78
CA GLN A 139 11.22 10.70 19.78
C GLN A 139 11.11 11.62 18.57
N MET A 140 12.21 12.27 18.19
CA MET A 140 12.26 13.07 16.96
C MET A 140 12.03 12.20 15.72
N ALA A 141 12.64 11.03 15.65
CA ALA A 141 12.44 10.06 14.58
C ALA A 141 10.97 9.63 14.47
N ALA A 142 10.32 9.32 15.60
CA ALA A 142 8.90 8.97 15.66
C ALA A 142 7.97 10.08 15.16
N ALA A 143 8.35 11.36 15.32
CA ALA A 143 7.57 12.49 14.83
C ALA A 143 7.73 12.77 13.33
N LEU A 144 8.74 12.19 12.66
CA LEU A 144 9.10 12.47 11.27
C LEU A 144 8.70 11.38 10.28
N HIS A 145 8.24 10.22 10.75
CA HIS A 145 7.91 9.09 9.87
C HIS A 145 6.52 8.50 10.17
N ASP A 146 5.97 7.81 9.19
CA ASP A 146 4.83 6.93 9.37
C ASP A 146 5.30 5.54 9.81
N ARG A 147 5.05 5.19 11.07
CA ARG A 147 5.42 3.88 11.65
C ARG A 147 4.84 2.67 10.91
N MET A 148 3.76 2.84 10.13
CA MET A 148 3.13 1.76 9.40
C MET A 148 3.89 1.43 8.12
N THR A 149 4.44 2.44 7.43
CA THR A 149 4.97 2.33 6.07
C THR A 149 6.45 2.66 5.94
N GLU A 150 7.06 3.29 6.94
CA GLU A 150 8.45 3.76 6.92
C GLU A 150 9.27 3.15 8.08
N SER A 151 10.59 3.22 7.94
CA SER A 151 11.55 2.95 9.00
C SER A 151 12.36 4.21 9.26
N ALA A 152 12.54 4.56 10.53
CA ALA A 152 13.41 5.64 10.95
C ALA A 152 14.71 5.07 11.54
N LEU A 153 15.85 5.54 11.04
CA LEU A 153 17.19 5.08 11.41
C LEU A 153 17.99 6.26 11.95
N LEU A 154 18.70 6.04 13.06
CA LEU A 154 19.52 7.07 13.71
C LEU A 154 20.89 7.24 13.05
N GLU A 155 21.20 6.39 12.07
CA GLU A 155 22.45 6.36 11.32
C GLU A 155 22.16 6.12 9.84
N SER A 156 23.13 6.46 8.98
CA SER A 156 23.00 6.23 7.53
C SER A 156 22.83 4.73 7.26
N PRO A 157 21.75 4.30 6.59
CA PRO A 157 21.61 2.90 6.24
C PRO A 157 22.71 2.48 5.27
N ALA A 158 23.30 1.32 5.55
CA ALA A 158 24.07 0.59 4.55
C ALA A 158 23.12 0.20 3.39
N PRO A 159 23.44 0.53 2.12
CA PRO A 159 22.59 0.19 0.98
C PRO A 159 22.22 -1.30 0.91
N GLU A 160 23.12 -2.17 1.33
CA GLU A 160 22.92 -3.62 1.45
C GLU A 160 21.69 -3.94 2.29
N ARG A 161 21.47 -3.20 3.39
CA ARG A 161 20.30 -3.38 4.27
C ARG A 161 19.02 -2.86 3.61
N VAL A 162 19.09 -1.76 2.85
CA VAL A 162 17.95 -1.22 2.10
C VAL A 162 17.49 -2.23 1.03
N PHE A 163 18.45 -2.92 0.41
CA PHE A 163 18.19 -3.88 -0.66
C PHE A 163 18.18 -5.35 -0.22
N ALA A 164 18.26 -5.62 1.09
CA ALA A 164 18.33 -6.97 1.61
C ALA A 164 17.10 -7.77 1.18
N ALA A 165 17.32 -8.86 0.45
CA ALA A 165 16.28 -9.85 0.19
C ALA A 165 16.15 -10.74 1.43
N MET A 166 14.94 -10.94 1.92
CA MET A 166 14.69 -12.01 2.89
C MET A 166 14.59 -13.34 2.13
N PRO A 167 15.30 -14.40 2.57
CA PRO A 167 15.13 -15.71 1.97
C PRO A 167 13.67 -16.16 2.11
N GLY A 168 13.11 -16.76 1.05
CA GLY A 168 11.77 -17.34 1.11
C GLY A 168 11.72 -18.43 2.18
N ARG A 169 10.64 -18.45 2.97
CA ARG A 169 10.40 -19.54 3.92
C ARG A 169 9.97 -20.79 3.14
N PRO A 170 10.50 -21.98 3.46
CA PRO A 170 10.04 -23.22 2.84
C PRO A 170 8.57 -23.48 3.21
N MET A 171 7.82 -24.06 2.27
CA MET A 171 6.44 -24.50 2.50
C MET A 171 6.39 -25.52 3.63
N GLN A 172 5.46 -25.35 4.55
CA GLN A 172 5.29 -26.23 5.70
C GLN A 172 4.17 -27.24 5.47
N ARG A 173 4.30 -28.44 6.05
CA ARG A 173 3.25 -29.46 6.09
C ARG A 173 2.72 -29.53 7.52
N ILE A 174 1.39 -29.48 7.65
CA ILE A 174 0.73 -29.57 8.95
C ILE A 174 0.45 -31.04 9.25
N PRO A 175 0.99 -31.61 10.34
CA PRO A 175 1.07 -33.06 10.58
C PRO A 175 -0.28 -33.68 11.00
N LEU A 176 -1.32 -33.50 10.19
CA LEU A 176 -2.67 -34.02 10.42
C LEU A 176 -2.70 -35.55 10.50
N ILE A 177 -1.92 -36.26 9.70
CA ILE A 177 -1.94 -37.74 9.68
C ILE A 177 -1.39 -38.31 10.99
N SER A 178 -0.32 -37.71 11.54
CA SER A 178 0.30 -38.20 12.78
C SER A 178 -0.29 -37.58 14.04
N GLU A 179 -0.74 -36.33 14.00
CA GLU A 179 -1.20 -35.58 15.20
C GLU A 179 -2.72 -35.32 15.20
N GLY A 180 -3.42 -35.72 14.14
CA GLY A 180 -4.86 -35.59 14.03
C GLY A 180 -5.33 -34.13 14.01
N ARG A 181 -6.61 -33.93 14.37
CA ARG A 181 -7.30 -32.63 14.33
C ARG A 181 -6.56 -31.53 15.08
N LEU A 182 -5.84 -31.87 16.16
CA LEU A 182 -5.12 -30.89 16.98
C LEU A 182 -4.05 -30.12 16.18
N ALA A 183 -3.42 -30.74 15.18
CA ALA A 183 -2.48 -30.08 14.28
C ALA A 183 -3.14 -28.90 13.53
N LEU A 184 -4.38 -29.07 13.08
CA LEU A 184 -5.13 -28.02 12.40
C LEU A 184 -5.58 -26.91 13.35
N VAL A 185 -5.93 -27.26 14.60
CA VAL A 185 -6.26 -26.26 15.64
C VAL A 185 -5.05 -25.37 15.93
N ASN A 186 -3.86 -25.96 16.05
CA ASN A 186 -2.62 -25.22 16.27
C ASN A 186 -2.28 -24.35 15.05
N ALA A 187 -2.34 -24.91 13.85
CA ALA A 187 -2.12 -24.17 12.61
C ALA A 187 -3.09 -23.00 12.43
N ASN A 188 -4.38 -23.17 12.80
CA ASN A 188 -5.38 -22.11 12.77
C ASN A 188 -4.96 -20.90 13.62
N ARG A 189 -4.42 -21.15 14.83
CA ARG A 189 -3.92 -20.10 15.73
C ARG A 189 -2.63 -19.46 15.23
N GLU A 190 -1.65 -20.28 14.86
CA GLU A 190 -0.31 -19.80 14.48
C GLU A 190 -0.30 -19.03 13.17
N LEU A 191 -1.10 -19.48 12.18
CA LEU A 191 -1.19 -18.85 10.87
C LEU A 191 -2.30 -17.80 10.81
N GLY A 192 -3.14 -17.68 11.86
CA GLY A 192 -4.24 -16.71 11.92
C GLY A 192 -5.33 -16.97 10.89
N LEU A 193 -5.72 -18.23 10.70
CA LEU A 193 -6.66 -18.64 9.64
C LEU A 193 -8.13 -18.30 9.95
N ALA A 194 -8.46 -18.07 11.23
CA ALA A 194 -9.81 -17.77 11.71
C ALA A 194 -10.87 -18.80 11.27
N LEU A 195 -10.48 -20.07 11.19
CA LEU A 195 -11.38 -21.18 10.88
C LEU A 195 -12.29 -21.50 12.06
N SER A 196 -13.54 -21.79 11.75
CA SER A 196 -14.54 -22.36 12.66
C SER A 196 -14.28 -23.85 12.91
N ASP A 197 -14.91 -24.41 13.95
CA ASP A 197 -14.72 -25.83 14.31
C ASP A 197 -15.19 -26.78 13.20
N ASP A 198 -16.29 -26.45 12.52
CA ASP A 198 -16.82 -27.21 11.39
C ASP A 198 -15.92 -27.12 10.14
N GLU A 199 -15.30 -25.97 9.89
CA GLU A 199 -14.31 -25.82 8.82
C GLU A 199 -13.04 -26.64 9.11
N ILE A 200 -12.60 -26.70 10.37
CA ILE A 200 -11.49 -27.55 10.79
C ILE A 200 -11.84 -29.03 10.60
N ASP A 201 -13.05 -29.44 10.98
CA ASP A 201 -13.51 -30.82 10.83
C ASP A 201 -13.62 -31.21 9.36
N TYR A 202 -14.13 -30.31 8.52
CA TYR A 202 -14.18 -30.49 7.07
C TYR A 202 -12.78 -30.73 6.49
N LEU A 203 -11.81 -29.88 6.85
CA LEU A 203 -10.42 -30.01 6.38
C LEU A 203 -9.78 -31.30 6.89
N ALA A 204 -9.97 -31.64 8.17
CA ALA A 204 -9.47 -32.88 8.76
C ALA A 204 -9.96 -34.09 7.95
N SER A 205 -11.26 -34.18 7.71
CA SER A 205 -11.86 -35.28 6.92
C SER A 205 -11.32 -35.30 5.49
N ALA A 206 -11.26 -34.15 4.81
CA ALA A 206 -10.82 -34.08 3.42
C ALA A 206 -9.37 -34.55 3.23
N PHE A 207 -8.46 -34.11 4.10
CA PHE A 207 -7.04 -34.48 3.99
C PHE A 207 -6.75 -35.88 4.52
N GLN A 208 -7.51 -36.37 5.51
CA GLN A 208 -7.47 -37.79 5.92
C GLN A 208 -7.91 -38.72 4.78
N GLN A 209 -9.00 -38.39 4.07
CA GLN A 209 -9.44 -39.14 2.90
C GLN A 209 -8.40 -39.11 1.77
N ALA A 210 -7.72 -37.97 1.59
CA ALA A 210 -6.62 -37.84 0.64
C ALA A 210 -5.33 -38.56 1.07
N GLY A 211 -5.26 -39.09 2.30
CA GLY A 211 -4.11 -39.82 2.83
C GLY A 211 -2.83 -38.98 2.94
N ARG A 212 -2.95 -37.66 3.13
CA ARG A 212 -1.78 -36.75 3.19
C ARG A 212 -2.01 -35.55 4.08
N ASP A 213 -0.90 -34.96 4.53
CA ASP A 213 -0.90 -33.69 5.25
C ASP A 213 -1.19 -32.48 4.33
N PRO A 214 -2.02 -31.52 4.78
CA PRO A 214 -2.16 -30.24 4.09
C PRO A 214 -0.89 -29.40 4.20
N SER A 215 -0.61 -28.58 3.18
CA SER A 215 0.36 -27.50 3.35
C SER A 215 -0.27 -26.26 3.99
N ASP A 216 0.57 -25.45 4.61
CA ASP A 216 0.23 -24.10 5.06
C ASP A 216 -0.45 -23.25 3.96
N VAL A 217 0.02 -23.35 2.72
CA VAL A 217 -0.58 -22.66 1.55
C VAL A 217 -1.99 -23.16 1.25
N GLU A 218 -2.24 -24.47 1.31
CA GLU A 218 -3.57 -25.04 1.07
C GLU A 218 -4.58 -24.58 2.13
N LEU A 219 -4.15 -24.55 3.40
CA LEU A 219 -4.99 -24.06 4.51
C LEU A 219 -5.25 -22.56 4.41
N MET A 220 -4.23 -21.76 4.09
CA MET A 220 -4.38 -20.32 3.88
C MET A 220 -5.34 -20.02 2.72
N MET A 221 -5.22 -20.73 1.60
CA MET A 221 -6.14 -20.61 0.47
C MET A 221 -7.59 -20.90 0.90
N PHE A 222 -7.81 -22.00 1.62
CA PHE A 222 -9.14 -22.37 2.09
C PHE A 222 -9.72 -21.31 3.04
N ALA A 223 -8.91 -20.83 4.00
CA ALA A 223 -9.30 -19.82 4.96
C ALA A 223 -9.72 -18.51 4.29
N GLN A 224 -8.94 -18.02 3.33
CA GLN A 224 -9.27 -16.79 2.60
C GLN A 224 -10.56 -16.96 1.78
N ALA A 225 -10.72 -18.07 1.06
CA ALA A 225 -11.89 -18.34 0.23
C ALA A 225 -13.19 -18.51 1.04
N ASN A 226 -13.10 -19.01 2.27
CA ASN A 226 -14.24 -19.24 3.16
C ASN A 226 -14.39 -18.16 4.25
N SER A 227 -13.61 -17.08 4.19
CA SER A 227 -13.82 -15.92 5.06
C SER A 227 -15.21 -15.32 4.86
N GLU A 228 -15.73 -14.63 5.89
CA GLU A 228 -17.02 -13.94 5.80
C GLU A 228 -17.04 -12.96 4.60
N HIS A 229 -15.97 -12.19 4.44
CA HIS A 229 -15.81 -11.20 3.38
C HIS A 229 -15.85 -11.81 1.96
N CYS A 230 -15.34 -13.02 1.77
CA CYS A 230 -15.34 -13.68 0.46
C CYS A 230 -16.63 -14.48 0.19
N ARG A 231 -17.15 -15.17 1.22
CA ARG A 231 -18.28 -16.09 1.06
C ARG A 231 -19.64 -15.43 1.30
N HIS A 232 -19.67 -14.23 1.88
CA HIS A 232 -20.88 -13.51 2.24
C HIS A 232 -21.84 -14.39 3.05
N LYS A 233 -21.32 -15.06 4.10
CA LYS A 233 -22.05 -16.06 4.89
C LYS A 233 -23.34 -15.49 5.47
N ILE A 234 -23.29 -14.28 6.04
CA ILE A 234 -24.43 -13.58 6.64
C ILE A 234 -25.52 -13.29 5.59
N PHE A 235 -25.12 -12.83 4.40
CA PHE A 235 -26.07 -12.49 3.33
C PHE A 235 -26.80 -13.70 2.77
N ASN A 236 -26.20 -14.89 2.82
CA ASN A 236 -26.77 -16.15 2.37
C ASN A 236 -27.38 -16.99 3.50
N ALA A 237 -27.31 -16.53 4.75
CA ALA A 237 -27.84 -17.27 5.89
C ALA A 237 -29.37 -17.37 5.86
N SER A 238 -29.90 -18.41 6.49
CA SER A 238 -31.30 -18.47 6.91
C SER A 238 -31.48 -17.66 8.19
N TRP A 239 -32.66 -17.05 8.36
CA TRP A 239 -32.94 -16.13 9.46
C TRP A 239 -34.14 -16.60 10.27
N THR A 240 -34.09 -16.39 11.58
CA THR A 240 -35.24 -16.47 12.49
C THR A 240 -35.34 -15.12 13.21
N VAL A 241 -36.47 -14.43 13.06
CA VAL A 241 -36.71 -13.10 13.62
C VAL A 241 -37.89 -13.20 14.57
N ASP A 242 -37.73 -12.74 15.81
CA ASP A 242 -38.75 -12.79 16.86
C ASP A 242 -39.37 -14.19 17.05
N GLY A 243 -38.54 -15.24 16.90
CA GLY A 243 -38.94 -16.65 17.04
C GLY A 243 -39.60 -17.28 15.81
N ALA A 244 -39.79 -16.54 14.72
CA ALA A 244 -40.36 -17.04 13.48
C ALA A 244 -39.31 -17.15 12.36
N PRO A 245 -39.27 -18.26 11.59
CA PRO A 245 -38.42 -18.36 10.41
C PRO A 245 -38.77 -17.30 9.37
N ALA A 246 -37.77 -16.58 8.86
CA ALA A 246 -37.95 -15.60 7.79
C ALA A 246 -37.84 -16.28 6.40
N PRO A 247 -38.59 -15.78 5.39
CA PRO A 247 -38.52 -16.33 4.05
C PRO A 247 -37.25 -15.85 3.30
N GLY A 248 -36.42 -16.80 2.88
CA GLY A 248 -35.23 -16.54 2.07
C GLY A 248 -34.08 -15.87 2.85
N SER A 249 -32.98 -15.62 2.14
CA SER A 249 -31.81 -14.91 2.67
C SER A 249 -31.87 -13.40 2.41
N LEU A 250 -30.95 -12.63 3.01
CA LEU A 250 -30.80 -11.21 2.68
C LEU A 250 -30.50 -11.02 1.19
N PHE A 251 -29.70 -11.89 0.60
CA PHE A 251 -29.35 -11.81 -0.80
C PHE A 251 -30.53 -12.16 -1.72
N ASP A 252 -31.40 -13.09 -1.30
CA ASP A 252 -32.64 -13.37 -2.03
C ASP A 252 -33.58 -12.16 -2.02
N MET A 253 -33.67 -11.44 -0.90
CA MET A 253 -34.41 -10.19 -0.85
C MET A 253 -33.86 -9.15 -1.83
N ILE A 254 -32.53 -9.04 -1.98
CA ILE A 254 -31.92 -8.16 -2.98
C ILE A 254 -32.26 -8.63 -4.40
N ARG A 255 -32.14 -9.93 -4.70
CA ARG A 255 -32.48 -10.50 -6.02
C ARG A 255 -33.95 -10.30 -6.39
N SER A 256 -34.85 -10.28 -5.41
CA SER A 256 -36.27 -10.04 -5.64
C SER A 256 -36.55 -8.69 -6.31
N THR A 257 -35.71 -7.67 -6.06
CA THR A 257 -35.85 -6.34 -6.68
C THR A 257 -35.64 -6.41 -8.20
N HIS A 258 -34.63 -7.17 -8.64
CA HIS A 258 -34.34 -7.41 -10.05
C HIS A 258 -35.41 -8.32 -10.69
N GLN A 259 -35.86 -9.36 -9.99
CA GLN A 259 -36.95 -10.23 -10.49
C GLN A 259 -38.24 -9.45 -10.76
N ALA A 260 -38.58 -8.51 -9.88
CA ALA A 260 -39.75 -7.66 -10.03
C ALA A 260 -39.58 -6.60 -11.14
N ASN A 261 -38.36 -6.10 -11.35
CA ASN A 261 -38.06 -5.01 -12.29
C ASN A 261 -36.79 -5.28 -13.12
N PRO A 262 -36.80 -6.25 -14.06
CA PRO A 262 -35.61 -6.63 -14.80
C PRO A 262 -35.25 -5.67 -15.95
N ARG A 263 -36.14 -4.74 -16.29
CA ARG A 263 -36.03 -3.88 -17.47
C ARG A 263 -34.71 -3.08 -17.47
N GLY A 264 -33.99 -3.12 -18.59
CA GLY A 264 -32.75 -2.39 -18.78
C GLY A 264 -31.53 -2.99 -18.06
N THR A 265 -31.63 -4.20 -17.49
CA THR A 265 -30.49 -4.93 -16.93
C THR A 265 -29.98 -5.95 -17.94
N ILE A 266 -28.68 -5.91 -18.24
CA ILE A 266 -27.98 -6.88 -19.11
C ILE A 266 -27.28 -7.94 -18.28
N VAL A 267 -26.62 -7.53 -17.18
CA VAL A 267 -25.90 -8.43 -16.25
C VAL A 267 -26.22 -8.03 -14.81
N ALA A 268 -26.59 -9.02 -13.99
CA ALA A 268 -26.72 -8.87 -12.55
C ALA A 268 -26.32 -10.18 -11.85
N TYR A 269 -25.52 -10.07 -10.78
CA TYR A 269 -25.13 -11.18 -9.88
C TYR A 269 -24.33 -12.32 -10.52
N SER A 270 -23.78 -12.13 -11.72
CA SER A 270 -23.00 -13.15 -12.46
C SER A 270 -21.64 -12.65 -12.96
N ASP A 271 -21.22 -11.46 -12.50
CA ASP A 271 -19.93 -10.84 -12.83
C ASP A 271 -19.52 -9.90 -11.68
N ASN A 272 -18.33 -9.30 -11.78
CA ASN A 272 -17.80 -8.34 -10.80
C ASN A 272 -18.55 -7.01 -10.79
N SER A 273 -19.34 -6.70 -11.82
CA SER A 273 -20.15 -5.48 -11.91
C SER A 273 -21.53 -5.78 -12.50
N ALA A 274 -22.50 -4.91 -12.22
CA ALA A 274 -23.76 -4.92 -12.96
C ALA A 274 -23.60 -4.20 -14.30
N VAL A 275 -24.35 -4.61 -15.33
CA VAL A 275 -24.40 -3.93 -16.62
C VAL A 275 -25.83 -3.56 -16.96
N LEU A 276 -26.05 -2.28 -17.24
CA LEU A 276 -27.30 -1.71 -17.69
C LEU A 276 -27.29 -1.48 -19.19
N GLU A 277 -28.46 -1.62 -19.79
CA GLU A 277 -28.72 -1.24 -21.17
C GLU A 277 -28.35 0.24 -21.36
N GLY A 278 -27.74 0.53 -22.50
CA GLY A 278 -27.29 1.88 -22.82
C GLY A 278 -27.89 2.31 -24.14
N SER A 279 -27.16 3.13 -24.90
CA SER A 279 -27.65 3.69 -26.15
C SER A 279 -26.60 3.63 -27.24
N GLU A 280 -27.04 3.79 -28.48
CA GLU A 280 -26.14 4.05 -29.59
C GLU A 280 -25.30 5.30 -29.31
N ALA A 281 -23.99 5.18 -29.43
CA ALA A 281 -23.05 6.27 -29.22
C ALA A 281 -21.80 6.09 -30.07
N ASN A 282 -21.05 7.18 -30.22
CA ASN A 282 -19.78 7.17 -30.92
C ASN A 282 -18.63 6.95 -29.94
N ARG A 283 -17.93 5.82 -30.07
CA ARG A 283 -16.69 5.54 -29.33
C ARG A 283 -15.48 6.02 -30.14
N PHE A 284 -14.59 6.77 -29.51
CA PHE A 284 -13.40 7.32 -30.16
C PHE A 284 -12.13 6.63 -29.65
N PHE A 285 -11.49 5.84 -30.50
CA PHE A 285 -10.24 5.15 -30.16
C PHE A 285 -9.36 4.93 -31.40
N ALA A 286 -8.08 4.66 -31.17
CA ALA A 286 -7.13 4.36 -32.23
C ALA A 286 -7.47 2.99 -32.85
N THR A 287 -7.76 2.98 -34.14
CA THR A 287 -8.04 1.75 -34.89
C THR A 287 -6.71 1.08 -35.24
N PRO A 288 -6.54 -0.23 -34.98
CA PRO A 288 -5.40 -0.98 -35.50
C PRO A 288 -5.37 -0.89 -37.03
N GLU A 289 -4.24 -0.45 -37.57
CA GLU A 289 -3.99 -0.39 -39.01
C GLU A 289 -2.97 -1.51 -39.37
N PRO A 290 -2.81 -1.87 -40.65
CA PRO A 290 -1.76 -2.79 -41.08
C PRO A 290 -0.38 -2.32 -40.58
N ALA A 291 0.56 -3.25 -40.36
CA ALA A 291 1.87 -2.97 -39.74
C ALA A 291 2.70 -1.85 -40.42
N SER A 292 2.38 -1.51 -41.68
CA SER A 292 3.00 -0.40 -42.43
C SER A 292 2.46 0.99 -42.09
N GLN A 293 1.45 1.11 -41.22
CA GLN A 293 0.79 2.38 -40.89
C GLN A 293 0.64 2.56 -39.39
N LEU A 294 0.73 3.83 -38.95
CA LEU A 294 0.42 4.19 -37.58
C LEU A 294 -1.09 4.11 -37.32
N PRO A 295 -1.53 3.59 -36.16
CA PRO A 295 -2.93 3.61 -35.75
C PRO A 295 -3.52 5.03 -35.80
N ARG A 296 -4.74 5.16 -36.32
CA ARG A 296 -5.45 6.45 -36.42
C ARG A 296 -6.69 6.45 -35.55
N TYR A 297 -6.93 7.55 -34.84
CA TYR A 297 -8.17 7.72 -34.09
C TYR A 297 -9.36 7.89 -35.04
N ARG A 298 -10.43 7.14 -34.78
CA ARG A 298 -11.67 7.21 -35.55
C ARG A 298 -12.87 7.12 -34.60
N SER A 299 -13.99 7.67 -35.06
CA SER A 299 -15.29 7.49 -34.42
C SER A 299 -15.89 6.17 -34.86
N HIS A 300 -16.34 5.37 -33.91
CA HIS A 300 -17.00 4.08 -34.11
C HIS A 300 -18.39 4.14 -33.50
N ALA A 301 -19.42 4.21 -34.33
CA ALA A 301 -20.81 4.11 -33.88
C ALA A 301 -21.09 2.70 -33.36
N GLY A 302 -21.85 2.60 -32.28
CA GLY A 302 -22.37 1.34 -31.78
C GLY A 302 -23.01 1.48 -30.41
N LEU A 303 -23.73 0.44 -30.00
CA LEU A 303 -24.33 0.33 -28.68
C LEU A 303 -23.27 0.40 -27.58
N VAL A 304 -23.45 1.33 -26.64
CA VAL A 304 -22.59 1.50 -25.46
C VAL A 304 -23.42 1.34 -24.20
N HIS A 305 -23.25 0.19 -23.55
CA HIS A 305 -23.81 -0.11 -22.24
C HIS A 305 -23.10 0.65 -21.11
N SER A 306 -23.74 0.74 -19.95
CA SER A 306 -23.15 1.30 -18.74
C SER A 306 -22.95 0.19 -17.71
N LEU A 307 -21.77 0.16 -17.08
CA LEU A 307 -21.52 -0.72 -15.95
C LEU A 307 -21.58 0.07 -14.65
N LEU A 308 -21.86 -0.61 -13.54
CA LEU A 308 -21.95 -0.03 -12.21
C LEU A 308 -21.34 -0.98 -11.18
N LYS A 309 -20.44 -0.45 -10.35
CA LYS A 309 -19.87 -1.13 -9.18
C LYS A 309 -19.57 -0.09 -8.09
N VAL A 310 -19.65 -0.53 -6.85
CA VAL A 310 -19.24 0.23 -5.66
C VAL A 310 -18.60 -0.76 -4.70
N GLU A 311 -17.45 -0.39 -4.16
CA GLU A 311 -16.77 -1.14 -3.11
C GLU A 311 -16.52 -0.28 -1.87
N THR A 312 -16.17 -0.94 -0.78
CA THR A 312 -15.70 -0.27 0.44
C THR A 312 -14.34 -0.84 0.85
N HIS A 313 -13.54 -0.04 1.57
CA HIS A 313 -12.22 -0.48 2.04
C HIS A 313 -11.96 -0.03 3.48
N ASN A 314 -12.90 -0.35 4.35
CA ASN A 314 -13.04 0.25 5.68
C ASN A 314 -11.88 -0.10 6.61
N HIS A 315 -11.64 -1.39 6.85
CA HIS A 315 -10.64 -1.86 7.81
C HIS A 315 -9.21 -1.42 7.46
N PRO A 316 -8.72 -1.57 6.20
CA PRO A 316 -7.41 -1.06 5.82
C PRO A 316 -7.27 0.46 5.96
N THR A 317 -8.33 1.21 5.64
CA THR A 317 -8.35 2.69 5.75
C THR A 317 -8.26 3.15 7.21
N ALA A 318 -8.82 2.38 8.16
CA ALA A 318 -8.68 2.66 9.58
C ALA A 318 -7.23 2.48 10.09
N ILE A 319 -6.44 1.61 9.45
CA ILE A 319 -5.05 1.32 9.83
C ILE A 319 -4.06 2.27 9.13
N SER A 320 -4.17 2.40 7.81
CA SER A 320 -3.32 3.28 7.00
C SER A 320 -4.17 3.93 5.90
N PRO A 321 -4.66 5.17 6.11
CA PRO A 321 -5.75 5.73 5.32
C PRO A 321 -5.38 6.01 3.87
N PHE A 322 -4.15 6.46 3.60
CA PHE A 322 -3.71 6.77 2.24
C PHE A 322 -3.67 5.51 1.34
N PRO A 323 -2.93 4.44 1.70
CA PRO A 323 -2.96 3.22 0.89
C PRO A 323 -4.33 2.54 0.94
N GLY A 324 -5.04 2.54 2.08
CA GLY A 324 -6.38 1.96 2.18
C GLY A 324 -7.38 2.59 1.20
N ALA A 325 -7.50 3.92 1.17
CA ALA A 325 -8.38 4.58 0.22
C ALA A 325 -7.92 4.37 -1.24
N SER A 326 -6.62 4.41 -1.49
CA SER A 326 -6.05 4.23 -2.84
C SER A 326 -6.29 2.83 -3.40
N THR A 327 -6.12 1.78 -2.60
CA THR A 327 -6.36 0.40 -3.02
C THR A 327 -7.85 0.07 -3.09
N GLY A 328 -8.68 0.74 -2.29
CA GLY A 328 -10.15 0.67 -2.43
C GLY A 328 -10.60 1.15 -3.81
N ALA A 329 -10.19 2.36 -4.20
CA ALA A 329 -10.46 2.87 -5.55
C ALA A 329 -9.81 2.00 -6.64
N GLY A 330 -8.55 1.56 -6.42
CA GLY A 330 -7.84 0.74 -7.38
C GLY A 330 -8.43 -0.67 -7.56
N GLY A 331 -9.06 -1.24 -6.53
CA GLY A 331 -9.79 -2.51 -6.60
C GLY A 331 -11.04 -2.39 -7.45
N GLU A 332 -11.87 -1.42 -7.12
CA GLU A 332 -13.12 -1.11 -7.83
C GLU A 332 -12.87 -0.84 -9.32
N ILE A 333 -11.86 -0.02 -9.66
CA ILE A 333 -11.46 0.24 -11.06
C ILE A 333 -11.06 -1.04 -11.81
N ARG A 334 -10.46 -2.03 -11.14
CA ARG A 334 -10.10 -3.31 -11.78
C ARG A 334 -11.32 -4.16 -12.05
N ASP A 335 -12.30 -4.15 -11.16
CA ASP A 335 -13.57 -4.86 -11.35
C ASP A 335 -14.36 -4.31 -12.53
N GLU A 336 -14.41 -2.98 -12.67
CA GLU A 336 -14.96 -2.34 -13.86
C GLU A 336 -14.23 -2.80 -15.12
N GLY A 337 -12.89 -2.77 -15.13
CA GLY A 337 -12.08 -3.20 -16.27
C GLY A 337 -12.20 -4.69 -16.61
N ALA A 338 -12.44 -5.54 -15.61
CA ALA A 338 -12.55 -6.99 -15.74
C ALA A 338 -13.97 -7.47 -16.08
N THR A 339 -14.96 -6.58 -16.13
CA THR A 339 -16.35 -6.93 -16.45
C THR A 339 -16.45 -7.51 -17.87
N GLY A 340 -17.10 -8.66 -18.00
CA GLY A 340 -17.27 -9.40 -19.24
C GLY A 340 -15.95 -9.87 -19.84
N ARG A 341 -15.59 -9.31 -21.00
CA ARG A 341 -14.34 -9.63 -21.73
C ARG A 341 -13.39 -8.43 -21.81
N GLY A 342 -13.54 -7.50 -20.87
CA GLY A 342 -12.87 -6.22 -20.86
C GLY A 342 -13.84 -5.08 -21.09
N ALA A 343 -13.90 -4.16 -20.13
CA ALA A 343 -14.64 -2.92 -20.23
C ALA A 343 -13.74 -1.72 -19.88
N ARG A 344 -14.29 -0.50 -19.96
CA ARG A 344 -13.53 0.73 -19.76
C ARG A 344 -14.12 1.57 -18.63
N PRO A 345 -13.39 1.73 -17.51
CA PRO A 345 -13.76 2.67 -16.45
C PRO A 345 -13.97 4.09 -16.97
N ARG A 346 -14.95 4.81 -16.42
CA ARG A 346 -15.33 6.15 -16.92
C ARG A 346 -15.44 7.22 -15.86
N PHE A 347 -16.23 6.99 -14.81
CA PHE A 347 -16.47 7.97 -13.75
C PHE A 347 -16.42 7.26 -12.40
N GLY A 348 -15.76 7.89 -11.42
CA GLY A 348 -15.71 7.38 -10.05
C GLY A 348 -16.49 8.27 -9.10
N LEU A 349 -16.98 7.68 -8.02
CA LEU A 349 -17.52 8.37 -6.85
C LEU A 349 -16.72 8.01 -5.60
N THR A 350 -16.80 8.82 -4.56
CA THR A 350 -16.16 8.52 -3.27
C THR A 350 -17.08 8.89 -2.12
N GLY A 351 -17.02 8.11 -1.04
CA GLY A 351 -17.80 8.32 0.16
C GLY A 351 -16.96 8.04 1.40
N PHE A 352 -17.03 8.95 2.38
CA PHE A 352 -16.36 8.81 3.67
C PHE A 352 -17.35 9.07 4.80
N THR A 353 -17.36 8.17 5.78
CA THR A 353 -18.03 8.38 7.06
C THR A 353 -16.98 8.20 8.15
N VAL A 354 -16.79 9.23 8.97
CA VAL A 354 -15.79 9.27 10.05
C VAL A 354 -16.41 9.86 11.31
N SER A 355 -15.76 9.64 12.45
CA SER A 355 -16.08 10.33 13.69
C SER A 355 -15.82 11.84 13.59
N ASP A 356 -16.18 12.58 14.64
CA ASP A 356 -15.89 14.01 14.75
C ASP A 356 -14.40 14.31 14.51
N LEU A 357 -14.13 15.40 13.77
CA LEU A 357 -12.79 15.68 13.26
C LEU A 357 -11.86 16.25 14.34
N MET A 358 -12.43 16.83 15.41
CA MET A 358 -11.69 17.37 16.56
C MET A 358 -10.55 18.33 16.17
N ILE A 359 -10.73 19.11 15.10
CA ILE A 359 -9.68 19.93 14.49
C ILE A 359 -9.12 20.91 15.54
N PRO A 360 -7.80 20.89 15.82
CA PRO A 360 -7.19 21.78 16.79
C PRO A 360 -7.48 23.26 16.47
N LYS A 361 -7.94 24.01 17.48
CA LYS A 361 -8.34 25.43 17.36
C LYS A 361 -9.56 25.71 16.45
N ALA A 362 -10.29 24.69 16.02
CA ALA A 362 -11.50 24.82 15.21
C ALA A 362 -12.60 23.80 15.59
N ARG A 363 -12.66 23.42 16.87
CA ARG A 363 -13.68 22.50 17.40
C ARG A 363 -15.07 23.14 17.38
N ARG A 364 -16.09 22.35 17.05
CA ARG A 364 -17.50 22.73 17.09
C ARG A 364 -18.07 22.43 18.47
N HIS A 365 -19.16 23.13 18.83
CA HIS A 365 -19.82 22.95 20.14
C HIS A 365 -20.28 21.51 20.40
N ARG A 366 -20.72 20.77 19.37
CA ARG A 366 -21.15 19.37 19.53
C ARG A 366 -20.00 18.39 19.78
N GLU A 367 -18.76 18.83 19.59
CA GLU A 367 -17.53 18.04 19.73
C GLU A 367 -16.88 18.26 21.11
N SER A 368 -17.58 18.92 22.05
CA SER A 368 -17.06 19.33 23.37
C SER A 368 -17.06 18.20 24.39
#